data_AF-A0A3P9JNE4-F1
#
_entry.id   AF-A0A3P9JNE4-F1
#
_cell.length_a   1.000
_cell.length_b   1.000
_cell.length_c   1.000
_cell.angle_alpha   90.00
_cell.angle_beta   90.00
_cell.angle_gamma   90.00
#
_symmetry.space_group_name_H-M   'P 1'
#
loop_
_entity.id
_entity.type
_entity.pdbx_description
1 polymer ?
#
loop_
_entity_poly.entity_id
_entity_poly.type
_entity_poly.pdbx_seq_one_letter_code
_entity_poly.pdbx_strand_id
1 'polypeptide(L)'
;MCTSVFLKSPSCVGEGELSPEEQQELRRKINSRERKRMQDLNIAMDALREVMVPYSHQPGAPPGRRLSKISTLVLARNYILLLGSSLQEMRRLLGEVSVGMGVNTGPVPRLLLGAGS
;
A
#
# COMPACT_ATOMS: atom_id res chain seq x y z
N MET A 1 17.47 -22.44 2.63
CA MET A 1 16.68 -23.52 1.98
C MET A 1 15.70 -23.00 0.90
N CYS A 2 16.01 -21.97 0.09
CA CYS A 2 14.99 -21.37 -0.80
C CYS A 2 15.43 -21.18 -2.27
N THR A 3 16.26 -22.06 -2.83
CA THR A 3 16.70 -21.92 -4.25
C THR A 3 16.67 -23.21 -5.05
N SER A 4 16.21 -24.32 -4.49
CA SER A 4 16.25 -25.63 -5.15
C SER A 4 14.94 -26.03 -5.84
N VAL A 5 13.84 -25.31 -5.62
CA VAL A 5 12.49 -25.86 -5.90
C VAL A 5 11.87 -25.39 -7.22
N PHE A 6 12.32 -24.30 -7.85
CA PHE A 6 11.54 -23.72 -8.95
C PHE A 6 11.77 -24.31 -10.36
N LEU A 7 12.69 -25.27 -10.53
CA LEU A 7 12.96 -25.88 -11.85
C LEU A 7 13.18 -27.39 -11.76
N LYS A 8 12.08 -28.10 -11.51
CA LYS A 8 11.78 -29.41 -12.08
C LYS A 8 10.43 -29.19 -12.78
N SER A 9 10.43 -28.57 -13.97
CA SER A 9 10.49 -29.27 -15.26
C SER A 9 10.76 -28.28 -16.40
N PRO A 10 11.55 -28.65 -17.43
CA PRO A 10 11.42 -28.07 -18.76
C PRO A 10 10.91 -29.17 -19.69
N SER A 11 9.61 -29.18 -20.02
CA SER A 11 9.09 -30.04 -21.10
C SER A 11 8.48 -29.24 -22.24
N CYS A 12 8.81 -27.94 -22.36
CA CYS A 12 8.23 -27.07 -23.38
C CYS A 12 9.27 -26.12 -23.99
N VAL A 13 10.36 -26.63 -24.57
CA VAL A 13 11.14 -25.91 -25.60
C VAL A 13 11.55 -26.96 -26.63
N GLY A 14 11.35 -26.63 -27.91
CA GLY A 14 11.46 -27.53 -29.06
C GLY A 14 12.82 -28.21 -29.20
N GLU A 15 12.79 -29.29 -29.97
CA GLU A 15 13.84 -30.26 -30.24
C GLU A 15 15.20 -29.64 -30.54
N GLY A 16 16.07 -29.73 -29.54
CA GLY A 16 17.51 -29.49 -29.58
C GLY A 16 18.04 -29.90 -28.22
N GLU A 17 18.63 -31.09 -28.11
CA GLU A 17 19.17 -31.65 -26.86
C GLU A 17 20.26 -30.70 -26.30
N LEU A 18 19.85 -29.78 -25.44
CA LEU A 18 20.72 -28.93 -24.64
C LEU A 18 21.56 -29.79 -23.71
N SER A 19 22.87 -29.54 -23.70
CA SER A 19 23.80 -30.29 -22.85
C SER A 19 23.37 -30.19 -21.39
N PRO A 20 23.59 -31.23 -20.56
CA PRO A 20 23.30 -31.18 -19.12
C PRO A 20 23.98 -29.98 -18.43
N GLU A 21 25.11 -29.50 -18.95
CA GLU A 21 25.80 -28.31 -18.46
C GLU A 21 25.04 -27.02 -18.76
N GLU A 22 24.53 -26.87 -19.99
CA GLU A 22 23.71 -25.73 -20.42
C GLU A 22 22.39 -25.69 -19.65
N GLN A 23 21.77 -26.85 -19.46
CA GLN A 23 20.55 -26.96 -18.65
C GLN A 23 20.80 -26.54 -17.20
N GLN A 24 21.95 -26.93 -16.63
CA GLN A 24 22.34 -26.54 -15.28
C GLN A 24 22.63 -25.04 -15.16
N GLU A 25 23.27 -24.44 -16.17
CA GLU A 25 23.51 -23.00 -16.23
C GLU A 25 22.21 -22.20 -16.31
N LEU A 26 21.27 -22.62 -17.18
CA LEU A 26 19.94 -22.02 -17.28
C LEU A 26 19.21 -22.07 -15.93
N ARG A 27 19.26 -23.22 -15.22
CA ARG A 27 18.69 -23.34 -13.87
C ARG A 27 19.33 -22.37 -12.89
N ARG A 28 20.66 -22.23 -12.91
CA ARG A 28 21.39 -21.28 -12.05
C ARG A 28 20.98 -19.83 -12.36
N LYS A 29 20.88 -19.47 -13.64
CA LYS A 29 20.51 -18.13 -14.11
C LYS A 29 19.10 -17.74 -13.65
N ILE A 30 18.13 -18.64 -13.82
CA ILE A 30 16.74 -18.42 -13.38
C ILE A 30 16.66 -18.29 -11.86
N ASN A 31 17.31 -19.20 -11.12
CA ASN A 31 17.31 -19.13 -9.65
C ASN A 31 17.98 -17.85 -9.12
N SER A 32 19.04 -17.37 -9.79
CA SER A 32 19.68 -16.10 -9.44
C SER A 32 18.73 -14.92 -9.64
N ARG A 33 18.01 -14.90 -10.77
CA ARG A 33 17.01 -13.87 -11.06
C ARG A 33 15.86 -13.87 -10.05
N GLU A 34 15.33 -15.03 -9.68
CA GLU A 34 14.23 -15.11 -8.69
C GLU A 34 14.71 -14.71 -7.28
N ARG A 35 15.95 -15.06 -6.91
CA ARG A 35 16.53 -14.54 -5.65
C ARG A 35 16.59 -13.02 -5.63
N LYS A 36 17.04 -12.39 -6.72
CA LYS A 36 17.09 -10.93 -6.83
C LYS A 36 15.69 -10.33 -6.69
N ARG A 37 14.70 -10.87 -7.40
CA ARG A 37 13.30 -10.44 -7.28
C ARG A 37 12.77 -10.56 -5.84
N MET A 38 13.06 -11.66 -5.14
CA MET A 38 12.66 -11.86 -3.75
C MET A 38 13.40 -10.91 -2.79
N GLN A 39 14.65 -10.58 -3.08
CA GLN A 39 15.43 -9.60 -2.33
C GLN A 39 14.81 -8.20 -2.47
N ASP A 40 14.47 -7.79 -3.69
CA ASP A 40 13.81 -6.50 -3.95
C ASP A 40 12.45 -6.42 -3.22
N LEU A 41 11.67 -7.51 -3.20
CA LEU A 41 10.43 -7.60 -2.42
C LEU A 41 10.68 -7.43 -0.92
N ASN A 42 11.72 -8.08 -0.38
CA ASN A 42 12.04 -7.96 1.05
C ASN A 42 12.48 -6.53 1.41
N ILE A 43 13.23 -5.85 0.53
CA ILE A 43 13.61 -4.44 0.71
C ILE A 43 12.35 -3.55 0.76
N ALA A 44 11.42 -3.71 -0.17
CA ALA A 44 10.16 -2.96 -0.15
C ALA A 44 9.33 -3.25 1.11
N MET A 45 9.32 -4.51 1.55
CA MET A 45 8.64 -4.92 2.78
C MET A 45 9.27 -4.30 4.03
N ASP A 46 10.58 -4.06 4.03
CA ASP A 46 11.30 -3.39 5.12
C ASP A 46 11.05 -1.89 5.14
N ALA A 47 11.05 -1.23 3.98
CA ALA A 47 10.63 0.16 3.89
C ALA A 47 9.20 0.35 4.44
N LEU A 48 8.28 -0.59 4.16
CA LEU A 48 6.94 -0.55 4.75
C LEU A 48 6.95 -0.73 6.29
N ARG A 49 7.84 -1.58 6.83
CA ARG A 49 7.96 -1.74 8.29
C ARG A 49 8.34 -0.43 8.96
N GLU A 50 9.29 0.32 8.41
CA GLU A 50 9.72 1.60 8.98
C GLU A 50 8.55 2.59 9.11
N VAL A 51 7.67 2.65 8.10
CA VAL A 51 6.46 3.49 8.15
C VAL A 51 5.47 3.00 9.22
N MET A 52 5.42 1.69 9.46
CA MET A 52 4.49 1.07 10.42
C MET A 52 5.01 1.07 11.86
N VAL A 53 6.33 1.24 12.09
CA VAL A 53 6.96 1.19 13.42
C VAL A 53 6.20 2.06 14.45
N PRO A 54 5.87 3.34 14.18
CA PRO A 54 5.19 4.20 15.15
C PRO A 54 3.82 3.66 15.63
N TYR A 55 3.14 2.89 14.79
CA TYR A 55 1.78 2.37 15.03
C TYR A 55 1.76 0.93 15.53
N SER A 56 2.94 0.30 15.62
CA SER A 56 3.08 -1.12 15.92
C SER A 56 3.58 -1.42 17.33
N HIS A 57 4.01 -0.38 18.07
CA HIS A 57 4.57 -0.53 19.39
C HIS A 57 3.54 -1.10 20.37
N GLN A 58 3.76 -2.34 20.79
CA GLN A 58 3.34 -2.76 22.12
C GLN A 58 4.24 -2.01 23.11
N PRO A 59 3.68 -1.27 24.08
CA PRO A 59 4.46 -0.72 25.18
C PRO A 59 5.32 -1.83 25.82
N GLY A 60 6.64 -1.66 25.84
CA GLY A 60 7.58 -2.63 26.44
C GLY A 60 8.18 -3.68 25.49
N ALA A 61 7.94 -3.62 24.16
CA ALA A 61 8.66 -4.47 23.23
C ALA A 61 10.15 -4.05 23.14
N PRO A 62 11.10 -5.00 23.14
CA PRO A 62 12.53 -4.67 23.06
C PRO A 62 12.87 -3.95 21.76
N PRO A 63 13.81 -2.97 21.80
CA PRO A 63 14.28 -2.26 20.61
C PRO A 63 14.74 -3.25 19.54
N GLY A 64 14.30 -3.06 18.29
CA GLY A 64 14.72 -3.88 17.15
C GLY A 64 13.87 -5.12 16.85
N ARG A 65 12.77 -5.38 17.57
CA ARG A 65 11.85 -6.46 17.19
C ARG A 65 11.05 -6.11 15.93
N ARG A 66 11.41 -6.75 14.80
CA ARG A 66 10.75 -6.55 13.50
C ARG A 66 9.38 -7.24 13.45
N LEU A 67 8.39 -6.57 12.87
CA LEU A 67 7.09 -7.14 12.58
C LEU A 67 7.19 -8.28 11.54
N SER A 68 6.33 -9.31 11.70
CA SER A 68 6.18 -10.34 10.67
C SER A 68 5.63 -9.73 9.36
N LYS A 69 5.86 -10.39 8.22
CA LYS A 69 5.32 -9.92 6.92
C LYS A 69 3.79 -9.79 6.97
N ILE A 70 3.12 -10.79 7.53
CA ILE A 70 1.66 -10.82 7.67
C ILE A 70 1.19 -9.66 8.56
N SER A 71 1.78 -9.51 9.75
CA SER A 71 1.40 -8.45 10.69
C SER A 71 1.59 -7.06 10.08
N THR A 72 2.67 -6.85 9.34
CA THR A 72 2.95 -5.57 8.68
C THR A 72 1.90 -5.26 7.61
N LEU A 73 1.53 -6.24 6.78
CA LEU A 73 0.51 -6.05 5.74
C LEU A 73 -0.88 -5.78 6.34
N VAL A 74 -1.25 -6.50 7.39
CA VAL A 74 -2.51 -6.28 8.12
C VAL A 74 -2.54 -4.88 8.72
N LEU A 75 -1.46 -4.48 9.38
CA LEU A 75 -1.36 -3.16 10.00
C LEU A 75 -1.45 -2.04 8.95
N ALA A 76 -0.71 -2.16 7.85
CA ALA A 76 -0.74 -1.20 6.75
C ALA A 76 -2.15 -1.05 6.14
N ARG A 77 -2.85 -2.17 5.89
CA ARG A 77 -4.24 -2.14 5.40
C ARG A 77 -5.15 -1.38 6.35
N ASN A 78 -5.09 -1.71 7.64
CA ASN A 78 -5.96 -1.10 8.64
C ASN A 78 -5.64 0.39 8.83
N TYR A 79 -4.37 0.76 8.72
CA TYR A 79 -3.94 2.15 8.78
C TYR A 79 -4.51 2.98 7.62
N ILE A 80 -4.49 2.45 6.39
CA ILE A 80 -5.11 3.11 5.23
C ILE A 80 -6.62 3.32 5.46
N LEU A 81 -7.32 2.30 5.96
CA LEU A 81 -8.76 2.41 6.26
C LEU A 81 -9.05 3.45 7.34
N LEU A 82 -8.27 3.46 8.41
CA LEU A 82 -8.38 4.43 9.51
C LEU A 82 -8.22 5.86 9.00
N LEU A 83 -7.20 6.12 8.17
CA LEU A 83 -6.99 7.43 7.57
C LEU A 83 -8.18 7.84 6.68
N GLY A 84 -8.73 6.90 5.90
CA GLY A 84 -9.93 7.15 5.09
C GLY A 84 -11.14 7.58 5.92
N SER A 85 -11.47 6.82 6.97
CA SER A 85 -12.58 7.14 7.87
C SER A 85 -12.36 8.47 8.61
N SER A 86 -11.13 8.73 9.06
CA SER A 86 -10.77 9.98 9.74
C SER A 86 -10.96 11.19 8.81
N LEU A 87 -10.55 11.09 7.54
CA LEU A 87 -10.75 12.17 6.56
C LEU A 87 -12.23 12.42 6.25
N GLN A 88 -13.06 11.38 6.17
CA GLN A 88 -14.50 11.54 5.96
C GLN A 88 -15.16 12.24 7.16
N GLU A 89 -14.81 11.83 8.37
CA GLU A 89 -15.35 12.43 9.59
C GLU A 89 -14.93 13.90 9.72
N MET A 90 -13.67 14.24 9.45
CA MET A 90 -13.23 15.63 9.44
C MET A 90 -13.98 16.48 8.41
N ARG A 91 -14.29 15.95 7.22
CA ARG A 91 -15.10 16.65 6.22
C ARG A 91 -16.53 16.87 6.69
N ARG A 92 -17.13 15.88 7.36
CA ARG A 92 -18.47 16.00 7.96
C ARG A 92 -18.49 17.11 9.01
N LEU A 93 -17.54 17.08 9.95
CA LEU A 93 -17.44 18.09 11.01
C LEU A 93 -17.22 19.50 10.45
N LEU A 94 -16.38 19.68 9.43
CA LEU A 94 -16.19 20.99 8.78
C LEU A 94 -17.43 21.47 8.02
N GLY A 95 -18.16 20.56 7.37
CA GLY A 95 -19.44 20.87 6.74
C GLY A 95 -20.49 21.31 7.76
N GLU A 96 -20.54 20.64 8.92
CA GLU A 96 -21.44 21.00 10.02
C GLU A 96 -21.06 22.32 10.68
N VAL A 97 -19.77 22.63 10.82
CA VAL A 97 -19.30 23.95 11.27
C VAL A 97 -19.70 25.04 10.28
N SER A 98 -19.68 24.76 8.97
CA SER A 98 -20.11 25.72 7.95
C SER A 98 -21.61 26.03 8.01
N VAL A 99 -22.44 25.03 8.34
CA VAL A 99 -23.89 25.19 8.56
C VAL A 99 -24.19 25.85 9.91
N GLY A 100 -23.42 25.54 10.96
CA GLY A 100 -23.55 26.13 12.29
C GLY A 100 -23.10 27.59 12.41
N MET A 101 -22.29 28.08 11.45
CA MET A 101 -21.81 29.47 11.41
C MET A 101 -22.74 30.43 10.64
N GLY A 102 -23.98 30.03 10.32
CA GLY A 102 -25.04 30.97 9.93
C GLY A 102 -24.68 31.97 8.82
N VAL A 103 -23.96 31.53 7.78
CA VAL A 103 -23.82 32.34 6.56
C VAL A 103 -25.14 32.25 5.80
N ASN A 104 -26.09 33.09 6.21
CA ASN A 104 -27.38 33.31 5.57
C ASN A 104 -27.17 33.96 4.19
N THR A 105 -26.75 33.18 3.20
CA THR A 105 -26.89 33.55 1.77
C THR A 105 -28.32 33.26 1.31
N GLY A 106 -29.28 33.94 1.94
CA GLY A 106 -30.67 34.01 1.46
C GLY A 106 -30.77 34.97 0.26
N PRO A 107 -31.74 34.77 -0.65
CA PRO A 107 -31.76 35.41 -1.96
C PRO A 107 -32.14 36.89 -1.88
N VAL A 108 -31.33 37.77 -2.49
CA VAL A 108 -31.72 39.15 -2.87
C VAL A 108 -32.47 39.10 -4.21
N PRO A 109 -33.78 39.37 -4.23
CA PRO A 109 -34.30 40.50 -5.04
C PRO A 109 -35.60 41.10 -4.44
N ARG A 110 -36.10 42.31 -4.73
CA ARG A 110 -35.90 43.27 -5.82
C ARG A 110 -36.48 44.61 -5.31
N LEU A 111 -35.75 45.72 -5.38
CA LEU A 111 -36.32 47.05 -5.12
C LEU A 111 -37.33 47.40 -6.23
N LEU A 112 -38.60 47.57 -5.86
CA LEU A 112 -39.60 48.20 -6.73
C LEU A 112 -39.30 49.71 -6.79
N LEU A 113 -38.81 50.17 -7.94
CA LEU A 113 -38.83 51.59 -8.30
C LEU A 113 -39.81 51.76 -9.46
N GLY A 114 -41.06 52.06 -9.12
CA GLY A 114 -42.12 52.41 -10.06
C GLY A 114 -42.51 53.86 -9.83
N ALA A 115 -42.35 54.66 -10.88
CA ALA A 115 -42.42 56.11 -10.91
C ALA A 115 -43.77 56.69 -10.45
N GLY A 116 -43.70 57.88 -9.86
CA GLY A 116 -44.84 58.74 -9.59
C GLY A 116 -45.47 59.27 -10.87
N SER A 117 -46.77 59.56 -10.75
CA SER A 117 -47.60 60.28 -11.70
C SER A 117 -47.28 61.77 -11.77
#